data_AF-A0A7M4FYD6-F1
#
_entry.id   AF-A0A7M4FYD6-F1
#
_cell.length_a   1.000
_cell.length_b   1.000
_cell.length_c   1.000
_cell.angle_alpha   90.00
_cell.angle_beta   90.00
_cell.angle_gamma   90.00
#
_symmetry.space_group_name_H-M   'P 1'
#
loop_
_entity.id
_entity.type
_entity.pdbx_description
1 polymer ?
#
loop_
_entity_poly.entity_id
_entity_poly.type
_entity_poly.pdbx_seq_one_letter_code
_entity_poly.pdbx_strand_id
1 'polypeptide(L)'
;MSDLAKEKAARLLKKQGSVSSLSSHEVKAKDVLGRNKDSMSTVSYVDEPGHHDDFSHPVVQMENTYQLGPTRRFPVGTVNNILKDVLTSYLQEEKYEAELCRQMTKTISEVIKARVKELMIPRYKIIVIIHIGQLNEQSMRIGSRCLWDPKSDTFSSYAFKNTSLFAHANVYAVYFE
;
A
#
# COMPACT_ATOMS: atom_id res chain seq x y z
N MET A 1 42.64 -2.46 33.35
CA MET A 1 41.22 -2.14 33.59
C MET A 1 40.54 -1.83 32.25
N SER A 2 40.85 -2.56 31.17
CA SER A 2 40.58 -3.98 30.90
C SER A 2 39.08 -4.26 30.73
N ASP A 3 38.68 -4.36 29.46
CA ASP A 3 38.19 -5.60 28.82
C ASP A 3 37.12 -6.47 29.50
N LEU A 4 36.58 -6.06 30.64
CA LEU A 4 35.55 -6.81 31.38
C LEU A 4 34.13 -6.45 30.91
N ALA A 5 33.97 -5.32 30.21
CA ALA A 5 32.68 -4.87 29.70
C ALA A 5 32.30 -5.51 28.36
N LYS A 6 33.28 -5.98 27.57
CA LYS A 6 33.03 -6.64 26.27
C LYS A 6 32.75 -8.15 26.39
N GLU A 7 33.11 -8.78 27.51
CA GLU A 7 32.90 -10.21 27.72
C GLU A 7 31.48 -10.57 28.22
N LYS A 8 30.74 -9.63 28.82
CA LYS A 8 29.36 -9.87 29.29
C LYS A 8 28.30 -9.87 28.18
N ALA A 9 28.57 -9.27 27.02
CA ALA A 9 27.62 -9.24 25.90
C ALA A 9 27.64 -10.53 25.05
N ALA A 10 28.73 -11.29 25.08
CA ALA A 10 28.91 -12.48 24.23
C ALA A 10 28.28 -13.78 24.80
N ARG A 11 27.81 -13.77 26.06
CA ARG A 11 27.26 -14.98 26.72
C ARG A 11 25.73 -15.07 26.76
N LEU A 12 25.01 -14.07 26.24
CA LEU A 12 23.53 -14.10 26.18
C LEU A 12 22.95 -14.58 24.84
N LEU A 13 23.80 -14.88 23.84
CA LEU A 13 23.37 -15.33 22.51
C LEU A 13 23.50 -16.85 22.25
N LYS A 14 23.76 -17.66 23.29
CA LYS A 14 23.97 -19.11 23.13
C LYS A 14 22.91 -20.02 23.75
N LYS A 15 21.70 -19.50 24.05
CA LYS A 15 20.62 -20.35 24.57
C LYS A 15 19.26 -20.00 23.97
N GLN A 16 19.09 -20.34 22.70
CA GLN A 16 17.82 -20.87 22.17
C GLN A 16 18.10 -21.46 20.79
N GLY A 17 18.30 -22.78 20.76
CA GLY A 17 18.32 -23.57 19.54
C GLY A 17 17.00 -24.29 19.37
N SER A 18 16.63 -24.45 18.09
CA SER A 18 15.69 -25.43 17.52
C SER A 18 14.20 -25.17 17.83
N VAL A 19 13.27 -25.14 16.87
CA VAL A 19 13.00 -26.15 15.83
C VAL A 19 12.17 -25.58 14.66
N SER A 20 12.31 -26.26 13.52
CA SER A 20 11.68 -26.16 12.19
C SER A 20 10.14 -26.29 12.12
N SER A 21 9.56 -25.82 11.01
CA SER A 21 8.72 -26.69 10.15
C SER A 21 8.65 -26.22 8.70
N LEU A 22 9.18 -27.08 7.81
CA LEU A 22 8.85 -27.18 6.39
C LEU A 22 7.56 -28.01 6.31
N SER A 23 6.51 -27.52 5.66
CA SER A 23 5.32 -28.31 5.38
C SER A 23 5.39 -28.87 3.95
N SER A 24 5.93 -30.08 3.84
CA SER A 24 5.76 -30.96 2.69
C SER A 24 4.36 -31.57 2.74
N HIS A 25 3.60 -31.50 1.64
CA HIS A 25 2.35 -32.24 1.49
C HIS A 25 2.66 -33.70 1.13
N GLU A 26 2.43 -34.62 2.07
CA GLU A 26 2.23 -36.04 1.76
C GLU A 26 0.76 -36.41 1.98
N VAL A 27 0.25 -37.17 1.01
CA VAL A 27 -1.13 -37.63 0.88
C VAL A 27 -1.29 -38.90 1.71
N LYS A 28 -2.31 -38.98 2.56
CA LYS A 28 -2.71 -40.26 3.17
C LYS A 28 -4.23 -40.42 3.17
N ALA A 29 -4.68 -41.38 2.38
CA ALA A 29 -6.04 -41.87 2.34
C ALA A 29 -6.39 -42.61 3.63
N LYS A 30 -7.60 -42.36 4.15
CA LYS A 30 -8.32 -43.34 4.95
C LYS A 30 -9.82 -43.15 4.79
N ASP A 31 -10.44 -44.27 4.51
CA ASP A 31 -11.79 -44.45 4.05
C ASP A 31 -12.75 -44.72 5.22
N VAL A 32 -14.04 -44.49 4.95
CA VAL A 32 -15.21 -45.26 5.41
C VAL A 32 -16.07 -44.81 6.62
N LEU A 33 -17.32 -44.49 6.25
CA LEU A 33 -18.66 -44.71 6.87
C LEU A 33 -19.19 -43.80 7.99
N GLY A 34 -20.29 -43.07 7.69
CA GLY A 34 -21.29 -42.74 8.71
C GLY A 34 -22.30 -41.60 8.45
N ARG A 35 -23.31 -41.84 7.59
CA ARG A 35 -24.72 -41.36 7.65
C ARG A 35 -25.10 -39.85 7.62
N ASN A 36 -26.00 -39.57 6.66
CA ASN A 36 -26.90 -38.42 6.43
C ASN A 36 -27.41 -37.62 7.64
N LYS A 37 -27.55 -36.29 7.46
CA LYS A 37 -28.86 -35.59 7.57
C LYS A 37 -28.82 -34.17 7.01
N ASP A 38 -29.90 -33.78 6.35
CA ASP A 38 -30.17 -32.50 5.72
C ASP A 38 -29.99 -31.30 6.66
N SER A 39 -29.21 -30.29 6.26
CA SER A 39 -29.07 -29.02 6.98
C SER A 39 -30.21 -28.08 6.60
N MET A 40 -31.33 -28.16 7.32
CA MET A 40 -32.36 -27.11 7.31
C MET A 40 -31.97 -26.01 8.30
N SER A 41 -31.79 -24.78 7.83
CA SER A 41 -31.57 -23.62 8.70
C SER A 41 -32.90 -23.23 9.38
N THR A 42 -32.94 -23.32 10.70
CA THR A 42 -34.04 -22.78 11.51
C THR A 42 -33.54 -21.49 12.16
N VAL A 43 -34.05 -20.35 11.69
CA VAL A 43 -33.85 -19.05 12.33
C VAL A 43 -34.84 -18.93 13.48
N SER A 44 -34.36 -18.74 14.71
CA SER A 44 -35.19 -18.32 15.83
C SER A 44 -34.74 -16.94 16.30
N TYR A 45 -35.64 -15.96 16.19
CA TYR A 45 -35.48 -14.63 16.80
C TYR A 45 -35.67 -14.72 18.32
N VAL A 46 -34.69 -14.21 19.06
CA VAL A 46 -34.88 -13.65 20.41
C VAL A 46 -33.99 -12.42 20.54
N ASP A 47 -34.56 -11.33 21.06
CA ASP A 47 -33.94 -10.03 21.27
C ASP A 47 -33.85 -9.76 22.78
N GLU A 48 -32.65 -9.49 23.31
CA GLU A 48 -32.35 -8.52 24.39
C GLU A 48 -30.87 -8.56 24.84
N PRO A 49 -30.35 -7.49 25.49
CA PRO A 49 -29.06 -6.90 25.15
C PRO A 49 -27.91 -7.25 26.12
N GLY A 50 -26.69 -7.20 25.59
CA GLY A 50 -25.50 -6.98 26.40
C GLY A 50 -24.33 -7.93 26.14
N HIS A 51 -23.56 -7.63 25.09
CA HIS A 51 -22.09 -7.72 25.07
C HIS A 51 -21.63 -7.16 23.72
N HIS A 52 -20.87 -6.06 23.72
CA HIS A 52 -20.13 -5.66 22.51
C HIS A 52 -18.99 -6.66 22.33
N ASP A 53 -19.31 -7.82 21.74
CA ASP A 53 -18.30 -8.68 21.17
C ASP A 53 -17.67 -7.92 20.00
N ASP A 54 -16.37 -7.67 20.14
CA ASP A 54 -15.49 -7.20 19.08
C ASP A 54 -15.50 -8.29 17.99
N PHE A 55 -16.47 -8.20 17.07
CA PHE A 55 -16.59 -9.08 15.93
C PHE A 55 -15.37 -8.84 15.03
N SER A 56 -14.27 -9.53 15.36
CA SER A 56 -13.18 -9.81 14.44
C SER A 56 -13.78 -10.52 13.24
N HIS A 57 -14.15 -9.75 12.22
CA HIS A 57 -14.58 -10.30 10.95
C HIS A 57 -13.51 -11.29 10.51
N PRO A 58 -13.86 -12.58 10.31
CA PRO A 58 -12.92 -13.54 9.78
C PRO A 58 -12.33 -12.96 8.51
N VAL A 59 -11.01 -12.94 8.40
CA VAL A 59 -10.34 -12.56 7.16
C VAL A 59 -10.84 -13.54 6.11
N VAL A 60 -11.81 -13.10 5.29
CA VAL A 60 -12.40 -13.92 4.25
C VAL A 60 -11.28 -14.18 3.26
N GLN A 61 -10.75 -15.41 3.31
CA GLN A 61 -9.73 -15.86 2.39
C GLN A 61 -10.42 -16.07 1.04
N MET A 62 -10.37 -15.03 0.20
CA MET A 62 -10.91 -15.11 -1.15
C MET A 62 -10.02 -15.98 -2.02
N GLU A 63 -10.64 -16.89 -2.76
CA GLU A 63 -9.99 -17.66 -3.81
C GLU A 63 -9.53 -16.74 -4.96
N ASN A 64 -8.48 -17.14 -5.67
CA ASN A 64 -8.01 -16.39 -6.83
C ASN A 64 -9.11 -16.33 -7.89
N THR A 65 -9.44 -15.12 -8.34
CA THR A 65 -10.45 -14.92 -9.40
C THR A 65 -9.90 -15.19 -10.81
N TYR A 66 -8.61 -15.51 -10.95
CA TYR A 66 -7.89 -15.78 -12.20
C TYR A 66 -8.12 -14.73 -13.31
N GLN A 67 -8.47 -13.48 -12.96
CA GLN A 67 -8.73 -12.46 -13.98
C GLN A 67 -7.40 -12.02 -14.61
N LEU A 68 -7.30 -12.22 -15.91
CA LEU A 68 -6.10 -11.98 -16.73
C LEU A 68 -5.85 -10.49 -17.04
N GLY A 69 -6.70 -9.59 -16.54
CA GLY A 69 -6.55 -8.15 -16.79
C GLY A 69 -7.53 -7.29 -16.00
N PRO A 70 -7.29 -5.97 -15.94
CA PRO A 70 -8.08 -5.07 -15.12
C PRO A 70 -9.51 -4.93 -15.66
N THR A 71 -10.49 -5.10 -14.76
CA THR A 71 -11.91 -4.85 -15.07
C THR A 71 -12.15 -3.36 -15.36
N ARG A 72 -11.43 -2.48 -14.65
CA ARG A 72 -11.48 -1.03 -14.83
C ARG A 72 -10.07 -0.50 -15.01
N ARG A 73 -9.84 0.25 -16.09
CA ARG A 73 -8.55 0.91 -16.36
C ARG A 73 -8.30 2.04 -15.37
N PHE A 74 -7.03 2.30 -15.10
CA PHE A 74 -6.61 3.45 -14.31
C PHE A 74 -6.98 4.78 -15.01
N PRO A 75 -7.74 5.68 -14.37
CA PRO A 75 -8.23 6.91 -14.98
C PRO A 75 -7.16 8.01 -14.91
N VAL A 76 -6.20 7.96 -15.83
CA VAL A 76 -5.03 8.86 -15.88
C VAL A 76 -5.43 10.34 -15.80
N GLY A 77 -6.48 10.76 -16.52
CA GLY A 77 -6.95 12.14 -16.54
C GLY A 77 -7.53 12.62 -15.20
N THR A 78 -8.36 11.80 -14.55
CA THR A 78 -8.88 12.10 -13.22
C THR A 78 -7.75 12.22 -12.21
N VAL A 79 -6.76 11.31 -12.26
CA VAL A 79 -5.60 11.36 -11.37
C VAL A 79 -4.74 12.58 -11.67
N ASN A 80 -4.58 12.98 -12.93
CA ASN A 80 -3.85 14.21 -13.28
C ASN A 80 -4.50 15.44 -12.63
N ASN A 81 -5.83 15.54 -12.65
CA ASN A 81 -6.57 16.60 -11.97
C ASN A 81 -6.35 16.57 -10.45
N ILE A 82 -6.39 15.38 -9.83
CA ILE A 82 -6.06 15.24 -8.39
C ILE A 82 -4.65 15.77 -8.10
N LEU A 83 -3.66 15.44 -8.94
CA LEU A 83 -2.29 15.93 -8.76
C LEU A 83 -2.22 17.45 -8.87
N LYS A 84 -2.89 18.01 -9.87
CA LYS A 84 -2.97 19.46 -10.06
C LYS A 84 -3.60 20.14 -8.86
N ASP A 85 -4.78 19.69 -8.44
CA ASP A 85 -5.53 20.29 -7.35
C ASP A 85 -4.75 20.25 -6.04
N VAL A 86 -4.15 19.11 -5.70
CA VAL A 86 -3.36 18.95 -4.47
C VAL A 86 -2.08 19.79 -4.52
N LEU A 87 -1.31 19.76 -5.62
CA LEU A 87 -0.09 20.58 -5.67
C LEU A 87 -0.42 22.07 -5.61
N THR A 88 -1.44 22.53 -6.33
CA THR A 88 -1.86 23.94 -6.28
C THR A 88 -2.38 24.30 -4.89
N SER A 89 -3.22 23.49 -4.24
CA SER A 89 -3.78 23.84 -2.94
C SER A 89 -2.72 23.95 -1.84
N TYR A 90 -1.70 23.08 -1.85
CA TYR A 90 -0.67 23.06 -0.82
C TYR A 90 0.50 23.99 -1.10
N LEU A 91 0.81 24.31 -2.36
CA LEU A 91 2.07 24.97 -2.71
C LEU A 91 1.91 26.32 -3.42
N GLN A 92 0.70 26.75 -3.78
CA GLN A 92 0.52 28.00 -4.54
C GLN A 92 1.08 29.23 -3.83
N GLU A 93 0.84 29.35 -2.52
CA GLU A 93 1.23 30.51 -1.71
C GLU A 93 2.46 30.25 -0.83
N GLU A 94 3.03 29.05 -0.89
CA GLU A 94 4.15 28.65 -0.05
C GLU A 94 5.51 29.08 -0.61
N LYS A 95 6.43 29.43 0.29
CA LYS A 95 7.84 29.69 -0.05
C LYS A 95 8.69 28.47 0.25
N TYR A 96 9.81 28.34 -0.46
CA TYR A 96 10.73 27.24 -0.21
C TYR A 96 11.38 27.39 1.16
N GLU A 97 11.18 26.40 2.01
CA GLU A 97 11.89 26.21 3.27
C GLU A 97 12.16 24.70 3.42
N ALA A 98 13.40 24.32 3.70
CA ALA A 98 13.85 22.95 3.54
C ALA A 98 13.14 21.97 4.47
N GLU A 99 12.90 22.36 5.72
CA GLU A 99 12.27 21.50 6.72
C GLU A 99 10.75 21.33 6.46
N LEU A 100 10.08 22.43 6.16
CA LEU A 100 8.68 22.48 5.76
C LEU A 100 8.45 21.68 4.48
N CYS A 101 9.25 21.90 3.44
CA CYS A 101 9.12 21.15 2.18
C CYS A 101 9.35 19.64 2.38
N ARG A 102 10.25 19.25 3.29
CA ARG A 102 10.45 17.83 3.65
C ARG A 102 9.19 17.21 4.26
N GLN A 103 8.53 17.93 5.16
CA GLN A 103 7.28 17.49 5.77
C GLN A 103 6.13 17.50 4.75
N MET A 104 6.01 18.59 3.98
CA MET A 104 5.00 18.78 2.96
C MET A 104 5.06 17.69 1.89
N THR A 105 6.26 17.26 1.48
CA THR A 105 6.44 16.15 0.52
C THR A 105 5.78 14.87 1.02
N LYS A 106 5.94 14.54 2.31
CA LYS A 106 5.30 13.36 2.92
C LYS A 106 3.78 13.53 2.96
N THR A 107 3.31 14.67 3.46
CA THR A 107 1.87 14.97 3.55
C THR A 107 1.18 14.90 2.19
N ILE A 108 1.71 15.61 1.19
CA ILE A 108 1.20 15.61 -0.18
C ILE A 108 1.18 14.19 -0.76
N SER A 109 2.24 13.40 -0.52
CA SER A 109 2.30 12.02 -1.03
C SER A 109 1.18 11.13 -0.48
N GLU A 110 0.88 11.24 0.82
CA GLU A 110 -0.21 10.46 1.43
C GLU A 110 -1.59 11.00 1.03
N VAL A 111 -1.77 12.32 0.91
CA VAL A 111 -3.02 12.92 0.43
C VAL A 111 -3.34 12.48 -1.00
N ILE A 112 -2.36 12.54 -1.91
CA ILE A 112 -2.53 12.06 -3.29
C ILE A 112 -2.87 10.57 -3.29
N LYS A 113 -2.11 9.76 -2.55
CA LYS A 113 -2.35 8.31 -2.46
C LYS A 113 -3.74 7.99 -1.94
N ALA A 114 -4.22 8.71 -0.91
CA ALA A 114 -5.56 8.55 -0.37
C ALA A 114 -6.64 8.91 -1.39
N ARG A 115 -6.54 10.08 -2.02
CA ARG A 115 -7.47 10.54 -3.07
C ARG A 115 -7.51 9.59 -4.28
N VAL A 116 -6.36 9.04 -4.69
CA VAL A 116 -6.31 8.06 -5.78
C VAL A 116 -6.94 6.72 -5.36
N LYS A 117 -6.74 6.29 -4.11
CA LYS A 117 -7.38 5.08 -3.58
C LYS A 117 -8.90 5.22 -3.44
N GLU A 118 -9.40 6.42 -3.17
CA GLU A 118 -10.83 6.73 -3.09
C GLU A 118 -11.56 6.54 -4.44
N LEU A 119 -10.83 6.53 -5.55
CA LEU A 119 -11.39 6.14 -6.86
C LEU A 119 -11.80 4.66 -6.94
N MET A 120 -11.44 3.86 -5.92
CA MET A 120 -11.77 2.44 -5.76
C MET A 120 -11.46 1.63 -7.03
N ILE A 121 -10.27 1.82 -7.57
CA ILE A 121 -9.81 1.10 -8.76
C ILE A 121 -9.25 -0.25 -8.27
N PRO A 122 -9.92 -1.37 -8.55
CA PRO A 122 -9.51 -2.66 -8.02
C PRO A 122 -8.19 -3.11 -8.66
N ARG A 123 -7.42 -3.92 -7.93
CA ARG A 123 -6.24 -4.63 -8.46
C ARG A 123 -5.14 -3.72 -9.03
N TYR A 124 -4.91 -2.58 -8.40
CA TYR A 124 -3.76 -1.73 -8.71
C TYR A 124 -2.94 -1.41 -7.47
N LYS A 125 -1.62 -1.63 -7.55
CA LYS A 125 -0.65 -1.07 -6.61
C LYS A 125 -0.37 0.38 -7.03
N ILE A 126 -0.61 1.30 -6.10
CA ILE A 126 -0.42 2.73 -6.31
C ILE A 126 0.88 3.17 -5.64
N ILE A 127 1.78 3.74 -6.43
CA ILE A 127 3.06 4.29 -5.99
C ILE A 127 3.06 5.78 -6.28
N VAL A 128 3.32 6.60 -5.26
CA VAL A 128 3.36 8.06 -5.39
C VAL A 128 4.78 8.53 -5.10
N ILE A 129 5.36 9.31 -6.01
CA ILE A 129 6.68 9.92 -5.86
C ILE A 129 6.54 11.42 -6.06
N ILE A 130 6.91 12.20 -5.04
CA ILE A 130 6.84 13.65 -5.03
C ILE A 130 8.26 14.21 -4.89
N HIS A 131 8.57 15.23 -5.68
CA HIS A 131 9.80 16.01 -5.59
C HIS A 131 9.42 17.46 -5.36
N ILE A 132 10.01 18.12 -4.38
CA ILE A 132 9.89 19.56 -4.14
C ILE A 132 11.30 20.12 -4.07
N GLY A 133 11.56 21.24 -4.74
CA GLY A 133 12.87 21.86 -4.74
C GLY A 133 12.80 23.37 -4.92
N GLN A 134 13.89 24.04 -4.54
CA GLN A 134 14.01 25.49 -4.63
C GLN A 134 14.11 25.94 -6.09
N LEU A 135 13.47 27.05 -6.42
CA LEU A 135 13.66 27.73 -7.68
C LEU A 135 14.84 28.72 -7.56
N ASN A 136 16.04 28.29 -7.97
CA ASN A 136 17.26 29.11 -7.87
C ASN A 136 18.12 28.99 -9.14
N GLU A 137 17.51 29.21 -10.31
CA GLU A 137 18.18 29.21 -11.64
C GLU A 137 18.91 27.89 -12.00
N GLN A 138 18.57 26.80 -11.30
CA GLN A 138 19.07 25.45 -11.56
C GLN A 138 18.17 24.72 -12.57
N SER A 139 18.75 23.76 -13.29
CA SER A 139 17.99 22.84 -14.14
C SER A 139 17.92 21.45 -13.51
N MET A 140 16.76 20.81 -13.63
CA MET A 140 16.54 19.44 -13.16
C MET A 140 15.77 18.67 -14.23
N ARG A 141 16.21 17.44 -14.51
CA ARG A 141 15.52 16.52 -15.41
C ARG A 141 15.17 15.23 -14.67
N ILE A 142 13.90 14.87 -14.69
CA ILE A 142 13.40 13.61 -14.13
C ILE A 142 13.10 12.66 -15.29
N GLY A 143 13.53 11.41 -15.14
CA GLY A 143 13.23 10.33 -16.07
C GLY A 143 12.93 9.04 -15.31
N SER A 144 11.94 8.30 -15.77
CA SER A 144 11.54 7.00 -15.24
C SER A 144 11.61 5.94 -16.34
N ARG A 145 12.17 4.77 -16.03
CA ARG A 145 12.18 3.60 -16.92
C ARG A 145 11.56 2.43 -16.16
N CYS A 146 10.61 1.75 -16.79
CA CYS A 146 9.86 0.67 -16.18
C CYS A 146 9.82 -0.53 -17.15
N LEU A 147 9.89 -1.73 -16.61
CA LEU A 147 9.53 -2.97 -17.29
C LEU A 147 8.17 -3.40 -16.74
N TRP A 148 7.12 -3.23 -17.53
CA TRP A 148 5.73 -3.37 -17.09
C TRP A 148 4.82 -3.72 -18.29
N ASP A 149 3.57 -4.14 -18.04
CA ASP A 149 2.63 -4.43 -19.13
C ASP A 149 2.07 -3.11 -19.69
N PRO A 150 2.35 -2.75 -20.97
CA PRO A 150 1.86 -1.51 -21.58
C PRO A 150 0.34 -1.43 -21.69
N LYS A 151 -0.37 -2.57 -21.54
CA LYS A 151 -1.83 -2.59 -21.55
C LYS A 151 -2.38 -2.20 -20.19
N SER A 152 -1.90 -2.81 -19.10
CA SER A 152 -2.47 -2.65 -17.76
C SER A 152 -1.84 -1.53 -16.95
N ASP A 153 -0.53 -1.37 -17.05
CA ASP A 153 0.26 -0.52 -16.17
C ASP A 153 0.42 0.86 -16.78
N THR A 154 0.36 1.89 -15.93
CA THR A 154 0.39 3.27 -16.42
C THR A 154 0.89 4.22 -15.33
N PHE A 155 1.07 5.48 -15.72
CA PHE A 155 1.41 6.54 -14.80
C PHE A 155 0.67 7.84 -15.13
N SER A 156 0.59 8.74 -14.15
CA SER A 156 0.15 10.12 -14.32
C SER A 156 1.16 11.02 -13.63
N SER A 157 1.50 12.13 -14.27
CA SER A 157 2.45 13.10 -13.73
C SER A 157 1.94 14.52 -13.85
N TYR A 158 2.35 15.38 -12.92
CA TYR A 158 2.05 16.80 -12.95
C TYR A 158 3.22 17.61 -12.41
N ALA A 159 3.55 18.68 -13.13
CA ALA A 159 4.60 19.63 -12.76
C ALA A 159 3.97 20.95 -12.31
N PHE A 160 4.39 21.42 -11.16
CA PHE A 160 3.96 22.66 -10.55
C PHE A 160 5.16 23.59 -10.33
N LYS A 161 4.94 24.90 -10.45
CA LYS A 161 5.94 25.92 -10.19
C LYS A 161 5.27 27.18 -9.65
N ASN A 162 5.84 27.76 -8.61
CA ASN A 162 5.49 29.09 -8.12
C ASN A 162 6.71 30.03 -8.20
N THR A 163 6.72 31.12 -7.42
CA THR A 163 7.79 32.10 -7.40
C THR A 163 9.06 31.63 -6.69
N SER A 164 8.98 30.69 -5.75
CA SER A 164 10.08 30.28 -4.87
C SER A 164 10.50 28.81 -5.01
N LEU A 165 9.62 27.94 -5.48
CA LEU A 165 9.83 26.49 -5.57
C LEU A 165 9.21 25.89 -6.83
N PHE A 166 9.64 24.66 -7.12
CA PHE A 166 8.97 23.76 -8.05
C PHE A 166 8.53 22.49 -7.32
N ALA A 167 7.53 21.82 -7.86
CA ALA A 167 7.17 20.47 -7.44
C ALA A 167 6.83 19.57 -8.64
N HIS A 168 7.17 18.30 -8.53
CA HIS A 168 6.86 17.29 -9.54
C HIS A 168 6.28 16.06 -8.87
N ALA A 169 5.03 15.73 -9.21
CA ALA A 169 4.33 14.56 -8.71
C ALA A 169 4.21 13.49 -9.79
N ASN A 170 4.52 12.25 -9.43
CA ASN A 170 4.34 11.06 -10.25
C ASN A 170 3.50 10.04 -9.49
N VAL A 171 2.49 9.48 -10.16
CA VAL A 171 1.72 8.34 -9.67
C VAL A 171 1.88 7.21 -10.66
N TYR A 172 2.40 6.08 -10.22
CA TYR A 172 2.42 4.84 -10.98
C TYR A 172 1.30 3.93 -10.51
N ALA A 173 0.59 3.36 -11.45
CA ALA A 173 -0.43 2.35 -11.23
C ALA A 173 0.03 1.06 -11.92
N VAL A 174 0.41 0.08 -11.11
CA VAL A 174 0.84 -1.24 -11.57
C VAL A 174 -0.26 -2.24 -11.24
N TYR A 175 -0.76 -2.94 -12.24
CA TYR A 175 -1.78 -3.94 -12.07
C TYR A 175 -1.27 -5.07 -11.18
N PHE A 176 -2.11 -5.48 -10.24
CA PHE A 176 -1.78 -6.48 -9.25
C PHE A 176 -2.80 -7.60 -9.31
N GLU A 177 -2.32 -8.78 -9.72
CA GLU A 177 -3.11 -10.00 -9.70
C GLU A 177 -3.45 -10.42 -8.27
#